data_AF-A0A8H4EL29-F1
#
_entry.id   AF-A0A8H4EL29-F1
#
_cell.length_a   1.000
_cell.length_b   1.000
_cell.length_c   1.000
_cell.angle_alpha   90.00
_cell.angle_beta   90.00
_cell.angle_gamma   90.00
#
_symmetry.space_group_name_H-M   'P 1'
#
loop_
_entity.id
_entity.type
_entity.pdbx_description
1 polymer ?
#
loop_
_entity_poly.entity_id
_entity_poly.type
_entity_poly.pdbx_seq_one_letter_code
_entity_poly.pdbx_strand_id
1 'polypeptide(L)'
;MEVINILLHGKTGAGKSTFINAFTNYFKFNSFDNAIFGDLDVLITFKFTITNNDYEMKMITVIGDKDKFDIVNTVDKSSTQVCDLLSHLHKSAKVNIVFCFTNTGGTFFCPGDTFPILQRQLQELKENFEIEIKIGRNIIYCFDNESFRIPAVKKEEMMFTDDEKRNFASS
;
A
#
# COMPACT_ATOMS: atom_id res chain seq x y z
N MET A 1 -2.31 26.55 -3.13
CA MET A 1 -1.91 25.21 -2.68
C MET A 1 -1.41 24.46 -3.90
N GLU A 2 -0.21 23.91 -3.81
CA GLU A 2 0.29 23.00 -4.82
C GLU A 2 -0.41 21.64 -4.62
N VAL A 3 -0.98 21.08 -5.69
CA VAL A 3 -1.72 19.81 -5.65
C VAL A 3 -0.83 18.74 -6.24
N ILE A 4 -0.54 17.70 -5.45
CA ILE A 4 0.27 16.56 -5.88
C ILE A 4 -0.69 15.41 -6.22
N ASN A 5 -0.61 14.93 -7.45
CA ASN A 5 -1.36 13.75 -7.90
C ASN A 5 -0.48 12.51 -7.72
N ILE A 6 -0.95 11.56 -6.91
CA ILE A 6 -0.26 10.29 -6.66
C ILE A 6 -1.03 9.16 -7.33
N LEU A 7 -0.34 8.38 -8.15
CA LEU A 7 -0.88 7.20 -8.78
C LEU A 7 -0.32 5.94 -8.09
N LEU A 8 -1.22 5.08 -7.58
CA LEU A 8 -0.85 3.80 -6.99
C LEU A 8 -1.16 2.67 -7.94
N HIS A 9 -0.15 1.86 -8.25
CA HIS A 9 -0.27 0.76 -9.19
C HIS A 9 0.39 -0.50 -8.61
N GLY A 10 -0.23 -1.66 -8.84
CA GLY A 10 0.25 -2.97 -8.42
C GLY A 10 -0.82 -4.04 -8.63
N LYS A 11 -0.44 -5.32 -8.61
CA LYS A 11 -1.41 -6.43 -8.67
C LYS A 11 -2.40 -6.38 -7.49
N THR A 12 -3.51 -7.11 -7.58
CA THR A 12 -4.36 -7.37 -6.40
C THR A 12 -3.52 -7.98 -5.28
N GLY A 13 -3.75 -7.55 -4.03
CA GLY A 13 -2.96 -7.99 -2.88
C GLY A 13 -1.60 -7.30 -2.71
N ALA A 14 -1.16 -6.42 -3.63
CA ALA A 14 0.10 -5.70 -3.48
C ALA A 14 0.12 -4.72 -2.29
N GLY A 15 -1.01 -4.43 -1.64
CA GLY A 15 -1.08 -3.53 -0.49
C GLY A 15 -1.40 -2.07 -0.81
N LYS A 16 -1.99 -1.79 -1.98
CA LYS A 16 -2.38 -0.44 -2.41
C LYS A 16 -3.35 0.24 -1.44
N SER A 17 -4.46 -0.43 -1.08
CA SER A 17 -5.44 0.10 -0.13
C SER A 17 -4.85 0.27 1.26
N THR A 18 -4.03 -0.70 1.70
CA THR A 18 -3.28 -0.62 2.96
C THR A 18 -2.37 0.60 2.98
N PHE A 19 -1.66 0.90 1.88
CA PHE A 19 -0.81 2.08 1.76
C PHE A 19 -1.60 3.38 1.88
N ILE A 20 -2.76 3.51 1.23
CA ILE A 20 -3.59 4.73 1.33
C ILE A 20 -3.99 5.00 2.78
N ASN A 21 -4.44 3.96 3.48
CA ASN A 21 -4.83 4.07 4.88
C ASN A 21 -3.63 4.37 5.78
N ALA A 22 -2.51 3.64 5.62
CA ALA A 22 -1.30 3.86 6.38
C ALA A 22 -0.74 5.29 6.18
N PHE A 23 -0.64 5.74 4.93
CA PHE A 23 -0.13 7.04 4.55
C PHE A 23 -0.94 8.17 5.19
N THR A 24 -2.28 8.06 5.23
CA THR A 24 -3.15 9.02 5.92
C THR A 24 -2.85 9.09 7.41
N ASN A 25 -2.68 7.93 8.05
CA ASN A 25 -2.41 7.86 9.48
C ASN A 25 -0.97 8.26 9.86
N TYR A 26 -0.01 8.16 8.94
CA TYR A 26 1.35 8.68 9.14
C TYR A 26 1.39 10.21 9.29
N PHE A 27 0.47 10.95 8.67
CA PHE A 27 0.33 12.39 8.92
C PHE A 27 -0.49 12.70 10.17
N LYS A 28 -1.37 11.77 10.59
CA LYS A 28 -2.21 11.95 11.77
C LYS A 28 -1.46 11.71 13.08
N PHE A 29 -0.60 10.70 13.11
CA PHE A 29 0.06 10.27 14.34
C PHE A 29 1.58 10.49 14.26
N ASN A 30 2.11 11.17 15.28
CA ASN A 30 3.54 11.44 15.41
C ASN A 30 4.36 10.22 15.86
N SER A 31 3.70 9.16 16.33
CA SER A 31 4.36 7.93 16.79
C SER A 31 3.45 6.71 16.60
N PHE A 32 4.08 5.54 16.56
CA PHE A 32 3.40 4.25 16.49
C PHE A 32 2.50 4.02 17.73
N ASP A 33 2.98 4.34 18.93
CA ASP A 33 2.17 4.23 20.16
C ASP A 33 0.90 5.09 20.07
N ASN A 34 1.02 6.32 19.58
CA ASN A 34 -0.14 7.20 19.40
C ASN A 34 -1.14 6.60 18.40
N ALA A 35 -0.66 5.93 17.34
CA ALA A 35 -1.52 5.26 16.38
C ALA A 35 -2.23 4.02 16.99
N ILE A 36 -1.57 3.29 17.89
CA ILE A 36 -2.17 2.12 18.58
C ILE A 36 -3.32 2.52 19.51
N PHE A 37 -3.25 3.69 20.15
CA PHE A 37 -4.29 4.16 21.08
C PHE A 37 -5.23 5.20 20.48
N GLY A 38 -4.91 5.69 19.29
CA GLY A 38 -5.70 6.69 18.58
C GLY A 38 -6.81 6.09 17.73
N ASP A 39 -7.73 6.96 17.31
CA ASP A 39 -8.77 6.61 16.33
C ASP A 39 -8.19 6.69 14.92
N LEU A 40 -8.04 5.55 14.24
CA LEU A 40 -7.46 5.50 12.90
C LEU A 40 -8.45 6.01 11.84
N ASP A 41 -7.95 6.76 10.87
CA ASP A 41 -8.72 7.07 9.68
C ASP A 41 -8.60 5.91 8.68
N VAL A 42 -9.71 5.25 8.36
CA VAL A 42 -9.73 4.18 7.35
C VAL A 42 -10.51 4.70 6.17
N LEU A 43 -9.81 5.17 5.15
CA LEU A 43 -10.45 5.79 3.99
C LEU A 43 -11.06 4.75 3.05
N ILE A 44 -10.44 3.58 2.94
CA ILE A 44 -10.81 2.52 1.99
C ILE A 44 -10.80 1.18 2.72
N THR A 45 -11.83 0.37 2.51
CA THR A 45 -11.85 -1.00 3.06
C THR A 45 -10.68 -1.81 2.53
N PHE A 46 -10.03 -2.53 3.43
CA PHE A 46 -8.95 -3.44 3.05
C PHE A 46 -9.02 -4.72 3.88
N LYS A 47 -8.42 -5.77 3.33
CA LYS A 47 -8.41 -7.09 3.91
C LYS A 47 -6.99 -7.62 3.97
N PHE A 48 -6.69 -8.36 5.03
CA PHE A 48 -5.43 -9.07 5.16
C PHE A 48 -5.64 -10.32 5.99
N THR A 49 -4.76 -11.30 5.82
CA THR A 49 -4.79 -12.53 6.58
C THR A 49 -3.77 -12.46 7.68
N ILE A 50 -4.15 -12.95 8.86
CA ILE A 50 -3.25 -13.23 9.97
C ILE A 50 -3.32 -14.72 10.29
N THR A 51 -2.27 -15.25 10.89
CA THR A 51 -2.23 -16.62 11.41
C THR A 51 -2.10 -16.55 12.92
N ASN A 52 -2.97 -17.24 13.65
CA ASN A 52 -2.88 -17.31 15.12
C ASN A 52 -1.82 -18.32 15.58
N ASN A 53 -1.62 -18.44 16.89
CA ASN A 53 -0.68 -19.39 17.49
C ASN A 53 -1.02 -20.87 17.19
N ASP A 54 -2.26 -21.17 16.80
CA ASP A 54 -2.73 -22.50 16.42
C ASP A 54 -2.59 -22.78 14.91
N TYR A 55 -1.87 -21.93 14.18
CA TYR A 55 -1.67 -21.99 12.72
C TYR A 55 -2.96 -21.82 11.90
N GLU A 56 -4.03 -21.32 12.50
CA GLU A 56 -5.27 -21.04 11.82
C GLU A 56 -5.19 -19.68 11.13
N MET A 57 -5.52 -19.65 9.84
CA MET A 57 -5.63 -18.42 9.08
C MET A 57 -6.96 -17.73 9.35
N LYS A 58 -6.89 -16.46 9.76
CA LYS A 58 -8.04 -15.58 9.94
C LYS A 58 -7.95 -14.40 8.97
N MET A 59 -8.99 -14.20 8.17
CA MET A 59 -9.12 -13.02 7.32
C MET A 59 -9.70 -11.87 8.13
N ILE A 60 -8.93 -10.78 8.25
CA ILE A 60 -9.36 -9.53 8.84
C ILE A 60 -9.89 -8.63 7.73
N THR A 61 -11.06 -8.03 7.95
CA THR A 61 -11.62 -6.98 7.10
C THR A 61 -11.76 -5.73 7.95
N VAL A 62 -11.11 -4.64 7.54
CA VAL A 62 -11.21 -3.35 8.21
C VAL A 62 -12.02 -2.43 7.31
N ILE A 63 -13.18 -1.99 7.79
CA ILE A 63 -14.15 -1.26 6.96
C ILE A 63 -13.77 0.22 6.91
N GLY A 64 -13.65 0.74 5.69
CA GLY A 64 -13.38 2.15 5.44
C GLY A 64 -14.63 3.02 5.49
N ASP A 65 -14.44 4.29 5.86
CA ASP A 65 -15.51 5.28 6.01
C ASP A 65 -16.25 5.54 4.69
N LYS A 66 -15.56 5.42 3.54
CA LYS A 66 -16.20 5.53 2.22
C LYS A 66 -17.13 4.38 1.91
N ASP A 67 -16.85 3.19 2.44
CA ASP A 67 -17.61 1.97 2.15
C ASP A 67 -18.73 1.71 3.17
N LYS A 68 -18.82 2.51 4.24
CA LYS A 68 -19.94 2.47 5.20
C LYS A 68 -21.29 2.80 4.56
N PHE A 69 -21.31 3.42 3.37
CA PHE A 69 -22.53 3.80 2.64
C PHE A 69 -22.91 2.85 1.49
N ASP A 70 -22.00 1.97 1.05
CA ASP A 70 -22.21 1.07 -0.10
C ASP A 70 -22.08 -0.40 0.32
N ILE A 71 -23.05 -0.91 1.09
CA ILE A 71 -23.18 -2.34 1.41
C ILE A 71 -23.78 -3.09 0.20
N VAL A 72 -23.24 -2.92 -1.01
CA VAL A 72 -23.58 -3.80 -2.15
C VAL A 72 -22.38 -3.90 -3.09
N ASN A 73 -21.70 -5.04 -3.02
CA ASN A 73 -20.85 -5.61 -4.08
C ASN A 73 -19.73 -4.72 -4.65
N THR A 74 -18.49 -4.92 -4.19
CA THR A 74 -17.33 -4.64 -5.05
C THR A 74 -16.47 -5.87 -5.20
N VAL A 75 -16.71 -6.57 -6.31
CA VAL A 75 -15.71 -7.44 -6.95
C VAL A 75 -14.44 -6.61 -7.13
N ASP A 76 -13.35 -7.14 -6.59
CA ASP A 76 -12.00 -6.59 -6.61
C ASP A 76 -11.53 -6.38 -8.06
N LYS A 77 -11.77 -5.18 -8.61
CA LYS A 77 -11.30 -4.76 -9.94
C LYS A 77 -10.21 -3.71 -9.78
N SER A 78 -8.96 -4.13 -9.55
CA SER A 78 -7.82 -3.21 -9.47
C SER A 78 -6.58 -3.63 -10.28
N SER A 79 -6.78 -4.39 -11.36
CA SER A 79 -5.72 -4.76 -12.30
C SER A 79 -5.81 -3.88 -13.55
N THR A 80 -5.34 -2.63 -13.48
CA THR A 80 -4.93 -1.89 -14.68
C THR A 80 -3.46 -2.21 -14.93
N GLN A 81 -2.98 -2.30 -16.18
CA GLN A 81 -1.56 -2.52 -16.48
C GLN A 81 -0.79 -1.18 -16.47
N VAL A 82 0.44 -1.14 -15.93
CA VAL A 82 1.30 0.07 -15.87
C VAL A 82 1.42 0.71 -17.24
N CYS A 83 1.65 -0.11 -18.26
CA CYS A 83 1.91 0.33 -19.62
C CYS A 83 0.68 1.04 -20.22
N ASP A 84 -0.52 0.53 -19.98
CA ASP A 84 -1.76 1.13 -20.47
C ASP A 84 -2.04 2.47 -19.79
N LEU A 85 -1.72 2.61 -18.50
CA LEU A 85 -1.98 3.85 -17.79
C LEU A 85 -0.94 4.92 -18.13
N LEU A 86 0.34 4.53 -18.20
CA LEU A 86 1.44 5.45 -18.51
C LEU A 86 1.45 5.87 -19.99
N SER A 87 0.87 5.08 -20.91
CA SER A 87 0.74 5.47 -22.32
C SER A 87 -0.28 6.58 -22.56
N HIS A 88 -1.29 6.71 -21.69
CA HIS A 88 -2.31 7.77 -21.77
C HIS A 88 -1.95 9.01 -20.93
N LEU A 89 -0.89 8.95 -20.14
CA LEU A 89 -0.39 10.09 -19.38
C LEU A 89 0.34 11.06 -20.32
N HIS A 90 0.04 12.36 -20.20
CA HIS A 90 0.73 13.37 -20.98
C HIS A 90 2.24 13.33 -20.72
N LYS A 91 3.07 13.50 -21.76
CA LYS A 91 4.55 13.40 -21.67
C LYS A 91 5.16 14.32 -20.59
N SER A 92 4.47 15.41 -20.20
CA SER A 92 4.90 16.29 -19.11
C SER A 92 4.71 15.68 -17.72
N ALA A 93 3.88 14.66 -17.53
CA ALA A 93 3.65 14.02 -16.24
C ALA A 93 4.84 13.16 -15.78
N LYS A 94 5.71 12.75 -16.73
CA LYS A 94 6.86 11.87 -16.46
C LYS A 94 7.82 12.39 -15.39
N VAL A 95 7.91 13.71 -15.21
CA VAL A 95 8.82 14.33 -14.22
C VAL A 95 8.30 14.20 -12.79
N ASN A 96 7.02 13.87 -12.60
CA ASN A 96 6.35 13.83 -11.30
C ASN A 96 5.89 12.41 -10.93
N ILE A 97 6.51 11.38 -11.53
CA ILE A 97 6.19 9.97 -11.23
C ILE A 97 7.13 9.46 -10.14
N VAL A 98 6.55 8.91 -9.09
CA VAL A 98 7.24 8.13 -8.06
C VAL A 98 6.69 6.71 -8.02
N PHE A 99 7.57 5.74 -7.87
CA PHE A 99 7.25 4.34 -7.69
C PHE A 99 7.33 3.98 -6.22
N CYS A 100 6.19 3.59 -5.67
CA CYS A 100 6.06 3.16 -4.28
C CYS A 100 5.99 1.64 -4.24
N PHE A 101 6.89 1.01 -3.51
CA PHE A 101 6.89 -0.42 -3.24
C PHE A 101 6.40 -0.65 -1.83
N THR A 102 5.46 -1.56 -1.67
CA THR A 102 4.89 -2.00 -0.40
C THR A 102 5.33 -3.43 -0.11
N ASN A 103 5.11 -3.90 1.14
CA ASN A 103 5.51 -5.24 1.55
C ASN A 103 7.03 -5.49 1.39
N THR A 104 7.84 -4.51 1.81
CA THR A 104 9.30 -4.54 1.63
C THR A 104 10.09 -5.00 2.86
N GLY A 105 9.41 -5.44 3.93
CA GLY A 105 10.06 -5.94 5.15
C GLY A 105 11.00 -7.12 4.85
N GLY A 106 10.51 -8.10 4.08
CA GLY A 106 11.31 -9.26 3.64
C GLY A 106 12.43 -8.94 2.65
N THR A 107 12.52 -7.71 2.16
CA THR A 107 13.52 -7.26 1.19
C THR A 107 14.36 -6.11 1.75
N PHE A 108 14.45 -5.97 3.07
CA PHE A 108 15.23 -4.92 3.75
C PHE A 108 14.89 -3.50 3.24
N PHE A 109 13.61 -3.22 3.05
CA PHE A 109 13.11 -1.95 2.51
C PHE A 109 13.64 -1.65 1.10
N CYS A 110 13.89 -2.69 0.31
CA CYS A 110 14.21 -2.59 -1.11
C CYS A 110 13.03 -3.07 -1.98
N PRO A 111 12.92 -2.63 -3.24
CA PRO A 111 11.84 -3.03 -4.16
C PRO A 111 11.69 -4.53 -4.46
N GLY A 112 12.71 -5.34 -4.15
CA GLY A 112 12.68 -6.81 -4.29
C GLY A 112 12.40 -7.31 -5.70
N ASP A 113 11.71 -8.43 -5.80
CA ASP A 113 11.39 -9.13 -7.06
C ASP A 113 10.45 -8.35 -7.99
N THR A 114 9.80 -7.30 -7.49
CA THR A 114 8.95 -6.43 -8.33
C THR A 114 9.80 -5.43 -9.12
N PHE A 115 11.05 -5.19 -8.71
CA PHE A 115 11.93 -4.23 -9.37
C PHE A 115 12.26 -4.56 -10.83
N PRO A 116 12.67 -5.81 -11.17
CA PRO A 116 12.97 -6.14 -12.57
C PRO A 116 11.73 -6.06 -13.46
N ILE A 117 10.54 -6.31 -12.91
CA ILE A 117 9.25 -6.17 -13.62
C ILE A 117 9.01 -4.70 -13.98
N LEU A 118 9.20 -3.79 -13.03
CA LEU A 118 9.10 -2.35 -13.29
C LEU A 118 10.12 -1.92 -14.36
N GLN A 119 11.37 -2.36 -14.24
CA GLN A 119 12.41 -2.01 -15.23
C GLN A 119 12.01 -2.42 -16.65
N ARG A 120 11.44 -3.63 -16.80
CA ARG A 120 10.94 -4.10 -18.09
C ARG A 120 9.79 -3.23 -18.61
N GLN A 121 8.83 -2.87 -17.76
CA GLN A 121 7.71 -2.02 -18.15
C GLN A 121 8.16 -0.62 -18.59
N LEU A 122 9.14 -0.03 -17.90
CA LEU A 122 9.72 1.25 -18.29
C LEU A 122 10.49 1.17 -19.61
N GLN A 123 11.16 0.04 -19.87
CA GLN A 123 11.81 -0.21 -21.15
C GLN A 123 10.78 -0.29 -22.29
N GLU A 124 9.69 -1.03 -22.09
CA GLU A 124 8.58 -1.11 -23.07
C GLU A 124 7.94 0.26 -23.33
N LEU A 125 7.81 1.11 -22.30
CA LEU A 125 7.31 2.48 -22.45
C LEU A 125 8.24 3.38 -23.25
N LYS A 126 9.55 3.22 -23.04
CA LYS A 126 10.56 3.94 -23.81
C LYS A 126 10.53 3.54 -25.27
N GLU A 127 10.41 2.25 -25.56
CA GLU A 127 10.40 1.69 -26.92
C GLU A 127 9.11 2.02 -27.68
N ASN A 128 7.95 1.88 -27.04
CA ASN A 128 6.66 1.97 -27.73
C ASN A 128 6.04 3.38 -27.74
N PHE A 129 6.39 4.23 -26.77
CA PHE A 129 5.72 5.53 -26.58
C PHE A 129 6.70 6.72 -26.48
N GLU A 130 8.01 6.47 -26.60
CA GLU A 130 9.08 7.47 -26.41
C GLU A 130 9.02 8.17 -25.03
N ILE A 131 8.48 7.49 -24.01
CA ILE A 131 8.41 7.99 -22.64
C ILE A 131 9.56 7.39 -21.85
N GLU A 132 10.65 8.16 -21.69
CA GLU A 132 11.77 7.77 -20.84
C GLU A 132 11.58 8.26 -19.40
N ILE A 133 11.46 7.31 -18.46
CA ILE A 133 11.49 7.56 -17.02
C ILE A 133 12.78 6.95 -16.46
N LYS A 134 13.69 7.81 -15.99
CA LYS A 134 14.98 7.36 -15.44
C LYS A 134 14.82 6.95 -13.98
N ILE A 135 15.07 5.68 -13.69
CA ILE A 135 15.10 5.19 -12.31
C ILE A 135 16.27 5.79 -11.55
N GLY A 136 15.99 6.36 -10.38
CA GLY A 136 16.95 6.88 -9.43
C GLY A 136 16.39 6.84 -8.01
N ARG A 137 17.25 7.13 -7.01
CA ARG A 137 16.87 7.16 -5.59
C ARG A 137 15.77 8.18 -5.28
N ASN A 138 15.57 9.17 -6.14
CA ASN A 138 14.58 10.23 -6.00
C ASN A 138 13.17 9.84 -6.49
N ILE A 139 13.01 8.70 -7.16
CA ILE A 139 11.70 8.25 -7.66
C ILE A 139 11.25 6.90 -7.11
N ILE A 140 12.07 6.23 -6.29
CA ILE A 140 11.75 4.93 -5.69
C ILE A 140 11.64 5.09 -4.19
N TYR A 141 10.48 4.73 -3.67
CA TYR A 141 10.19 4.74 -2.24
C TYR A 141 9.68 3.37 -1.84
N CYS A 142 10.27 2.79 -0.80
CA CYS A 142 9.82 1.52 -0.22
C CYS A 142 9.17 1.83 1.11
N PHE A 143 7.93 1.39 1.26
CA PHE A 143 7.13 1.62 2.44
C PHE A 143 6.82 0.31 3.12
N ASP A 144 7.08 0.31 4.42
CA ASP A 144 6.42 -0.66 5.27
C ASP A 144 4.98 -0.23 5.50
N ASN A 145 4.06 -1.15 5.25
CA ASN A 145 2.65 -0.98 5.57
C ASN A 145 2.14 -2.10 6.47
N GLU A 146 3.03 -2.96 6.99
CA GLU A 146 2.68 -4.01 7.94
C GLU A 146 2.41 -3.42 9.32
N SER A 147 3.17 -2.40 9.74
CA SER A 147 2.97 -1.70 11.01
C SER A 147 1.55 -1.14 11.17
N PHE A 148 0.90 -0.71 10.07
CA PHE A 148 -0.49 -0.23 10.11
C PHE A 148 -1.51 -1.34 10.44
N ARG A 149 -1.18 -2.62 10.19
CA ARG A 149 -2.10 -3.73 10.47
C ARG A 149 -2.39 -3.83 11.97
N ILE A 150 -1.41 -3.55 12.85
CA ILE A 150 -1.56 -3.70 14.30
C ILE A 150 -2.60 -2.74 14.88
N PRO A 151 -2.49 -1.40 14.67
CA PRO A 151 -3.57 -0.50 15.06
C PRO A 151 -4.91 -0.88 14.44
N ALA A 152 -4.92 -1.32 13.17
CA ALA A 152 -6.16 -1.60 12.46
C ALA A 152 -6.93 -2.80 13.03
N VAL A 153 -6.24 -3.86 13.46
CA VAL A 153 -6.91 -5.00 14.14
C VAL A 153 -7.46 -4.58 15.51
N LYS A 154 -6.73 -3.74 16.24
CA LYS A 154 -7.19 -3.26 17.55
C LYS A 154 -8.46 -2.42 17.46
N LYS A 155 -8.63 -1.67 16.36
CA LYS A 155 -9.87 -0.93 16.05
C LYS A 155 -11.08 -1.85 15.89
N GLU A 156 -10.90 -3.06 15.36
CA GLU A 156 -11.96 -4.06 15.19
C GLU A 156 -12.23 -4.86 16.50
N GLU A 157 -11.81 -4.34 17.66
CA GLU A 157 -11.96 -4.95 18.99
C GLU A 157 -11.40 -6.38 19.11
N MET A 158 -10.56 -6.81 18.18
CA MET A 158 -9.93 -8.13 18.26
C MET A 158 -8.83 -8.09 19.31
N MET A 159 -9.01 -8.86 20.38
CA MET A 159 -7.99 -9.01 21.42
C MET A 159 -6.82 -9.85 20.90
N PHE A 160 -5.68 -9.21 20.67
CA PHE A 160 -4.40 -9.89 20.55
C PHE A 160 -3.78 -10.11 21.93
N THR A 161 -3.11 -11.24 22.09
CA THR A 161 -2.17 -11.49 23.18
C THR A 161 -0.99 -10.50 23.09
N ASP A 162 -0.31 -10.28 24.21
CA ASP A 162 0.87 -9.39 24.24
C ASP A 162 2.06 -9.96 23.44
N ASP A 163 2.06 -11.28 23.19
CA ASP A 163 3.06 -11.94 22.32
C ASP A 163 2.80 -11.66 20.85
N GLU A 164 1.53 -11.73 20.41
CA GLU A 164 1.16 -11.36 19.03
C GLU A 164 1.47 -9.90 18.75
N LYS A 165 1.14 -8.99 19.68
CA LYS A 165 1.50 -7.55 19.55
C LYS A 165 3.00 -7.34 19.42
N ARG A 166 3.80 -8.06 20.21
CA ARG A 166 5.28 -7.98 20.15
C ARG A 166 5.81 -8.47 18.82
N ASN A 167 5.36 -9.64 18.35
CA ASN A 167 5.80 -10.22 17.07
C ASN A 167 5.52 -9.26 15.90
N PHE A 168 4.32 -8.67 15.86
CA PHE A 168 3.99 -7.71 14.82
C PHE A 168 4.77 -6.39 14.95
N ALA A 169 5.00 -5.88 16.16
CA ALA A 169 5.80 -4.65 16.35
C ALA A 169 7.30 -4.83 16.08
N SER A 170 7.78 -6.08 16.11
CA SER A 170 9.17 -6.44 15.80
C SER A 170 9.39 -6.89 14.35
N SER A 171 8.33 -6.98 13.54
CA SER A 171 8.39 -7.25 12.09
C SER A 171 8.52 -5.95 11.32
#